data_AF-V9H1L9-F1
#
_entry.id   AF-V9H1L9-F1
#
_cell.length_a   1.000
_cell.length_b   1.000
_cell.length_c   1.000
_cell.angle_alpha   90.00
_cell.angle_beta   90.00
_cell.angle_gamma   90.00
#
_symmetry.space_group_name_H-M   'P 1'
#
loop_
_entity.id
_entity.type
_entity.pdbx_description
1 polymer ?
#
loop_
_entity_poly.entity_id
_entity_poly.type
_entity_poly.pdbx_seq_one_letter_code
_entity_poly.pdbx_strand_id
1 'polypeptide(L)'
;QMDVKTTFLNGNLDEDVYMTQPKGFVDPQSAKKICKLQKSIYGLKQASRSWYIRFDKVVKALGFVKNEEEPCVYKKISLSELVFLILYVDDM
;
A
#
# COMPACT_ATOMS: atom_id res chain seq x y z
N GLN A 1 -10.47 -13.96 4.05
CA GLN A 1 -9.45 -13.74 3.02
C GLN A 1 -10.05 -12.92 1.89
N MET A 2 -9.51 -11.72 1.71
CA MET A 2 -9.84 -10.73 0.71
C MET A 2 -8.51 -10.30 0.07
N ASP A 3 -8.43 -10.46 -1.25
CA ASP A 3 -7.34 -9.91 -2.04
C ASP A 3 -7.59 -8.42 -2.31
N VAL A 4 -6.65 -7.57 -1.92
CA VAL A 4 -6.75 -6.14 -2.20
C VAL A 4 -6.33 -5.89 -3.64
N LYS A 5 -7.27 -5.46 -4.48
CA LYS A 5 -6.93 -5.14 -5.86
C LYS A 5 -5.96 -3.97 -5.93
N THR A 6 -4.89 -4.15 -6.70
CA THR A 6 -3.86 -3.12 -6.95
C THR A 6 -3.25 -2.54 -5.67
N THR A 7 -3.06 -3.38 -4.65
CA THR A 7 -2.55 -3.05 -3.31
C THR A 7 -1.47 -1.97 -3.29
N PHE A 8 -0.41 -2.14 -4.09
CA PHE A 8 0.72 -1.21 -4.09
C PHE A 8 0.35 0.18 -4.60
N LEU A 9 -0.66 0.34 -5.46
CA LEU A 9 -1.11 1.66 -5.93
C LEU A 9 -1.78 2.49 -4.83
N ASN A 10 -2.20 1.86 -3.73
CA ASN A 10 -2.74 2.57 -2.57
C ASN A 10 -1.65 3.18 -1.68
N GLY A 11 -0.40 2.72 -1.80
CA GLY A 11 0.73 3.26 -1.05
C GLY A 11 1.18 4.62 -1.58
N ASN A 12 1.48 5.54 -0.65
CA ASN A 12 2.10 6.83 -0.98
C ASN A 12 3.63 6.67 -1.01
N LEU A 13 4.28 7.45 -1.87
CA LEU A 13 5.73 7.58 -1.88
C LEU A 13 6.12 8.81 -1.06
N ASP A 14 6.99 8.63 -0.08
CA ASP A 14 7.57 9.74 0.69
C ASP A 14 8.76 10.38 -0.05
N GLU A 15 9.31 9.67 -1.04
CA GLU A 15 10.46 10.09 -1.84
C GLU A 15 10.09 10.29 -3.31
N ASP A 16 10.90 11.10 -3.99
CA ASP A 16 10.76 11.35 -5.42
C ASP A 16 11.31 10.17 -6.23
N VAL A 17 10.41 9.32 -6.73
CA VAL A 17 10.77 8.19 -7.60
C VAL A 17 10.44 8.55 -9.04
N TYR A 18 11.41 8.33 -9.93
CA TYR A 18 11.25 8.53 -11.37
C TYR A 18 11.47 7.21 -12.11
N MET A 19 10.78 7.04 -13.23
CA MET A 19 11.00 5.91 -14.14
C MET A 19 10.99 6.37 -15.60
N THR A 20 11.61 5.58 -16.46
CA THR A 20 11.45 5.77 -17.91
C THR A 20 10.00 5.55 -18.34
N GLN A 21 9.61 6.14 -19.46
CA GLN A 21 8.29 5.91 -20.02
C GLN A 21 8.08 4.41 -20.30
N PRO A 22 6.97 3.81 -19.86
CA PRO A 22 6.75 2.38 -20.03
C PRO A 22 6.57 2.04 -21.51
N LYS A 23 6.97 0.82 -21.88
CA LYS A 23 6.82 0.31 -23.24
C LYS A 23 5.35 0.40 -23.67
N GLY A 24 5.10 0.96 -24.84
CA GLY A 24 3.74 1.18 -25.37
C GLY A 24 3.10 2.53 -24.99
N PHE A 25 3.72 3.31 -24.09
CA PHE A 25 3.22 4.62 -23.64
C PHE A 25 4.22 5.76 -23.89
N VAL A 26 5.29 5.50 -24.65
CA VAL A 26 6.28 6.51 -25.00
C VAL A 26 5.65 7.55 -25.93
N ASP A 27 5.64 8.81 -25.52
CA ASP A 27 5.24 9.92 -26.37
C ASP A 27 6.30 10.14 -27.47
N PRO A 28 5.97 9.99 -28.77
CA PRO A 28 6.93 10.20 -29.86
C PRO A 28 7.51 11.62 -29.90
N GLN A 29 6.74 12.63 -29.49
CA GLN A 29 7.19 14.02 -29.45
C GLN A 29 8.06 14.32 -28.22
N SER A 30 7.98 13.48 -27.18
CA SER A 30 8.69 13.64 -25.92
C SER A 30 9.42 12.38 -25.47
N ALA A 31 10.02 11.62 -26.40
CA ALA A 31 10.56 10.29 -26.11
C ALA A 31 11.64 10.25 -25.00
N LYS A 32 12.31 11.38 -24.73
CA LYS A 32 13.34 11.51 -23.69
C LYS A 32 12.80 11.89 -22.30
N LYS A 33 11.50 12.17 -22.16
CA LYS A 33 10.91 12.47 -20.85
C LYS A 33 10.89 11.23 -19.96
N ILE A 34 10.86 11.48 -18.67
CA ILE A 34 10.71 10.48 -17.60
C ILE A 34 9.42 10.76 -16.82
N CYS A 35 8.87 9.72 -16.21
CA CYS A 35 7.66 9.80 -15.40
C CYS A 35 8.04 9.95 -13.92
N LYS A 36 7.44 10.92 -13.22
CA LYS A 36 7.48 10.99 -11.76
C LYS A 36 6.34 10.15 -11.19
N LEU A 37 6.65 9.14 -10.40
CA LEU A 37 5.64 8.30 -9.77
C LEU A 37 4.94 9.06 -8.64
N GLN A 38 3.60 9.08 -8.66
CA GLN A 38 2.76 9.70 -7.62
C GLN A 38 2.34 8.71 -6.53
N LYS A 39 2.43 7.41 -6.83
CA LYS A 39 2.03 6.30 -5.97
C LYS A 39 3.06 5.19 -6.09
N SER A 40 3.15 4.33 -5.06
CA SER A 40 3.98 3.14 -5.18
C SER A 40 3.42 2.20 -6.24
N ILE A 41 4.30 1.46 -6.91
CA ILE A 41 3.96 0.44 -7.89
C ILE A 41 4.69 -0.85 -7.53
N TYR A 42 4.20 -1.98 -8.05
CA TYR A 42 4.89 -3.26 -7.89
C TYR A 42 6.33 -3.18 -8.43
N GLY A 43 7.26 -3.88 -7.77
CA GLY A 43 8.68 -3.89 -8.13
C GLY A 43 9.50 -2.75 -7.51
N LEU A 44 8.88 -1.72 -6.91
CA LEU A 44 9.63 -0.79 -6.06
C LEU A 44 10.00 -1.47 -4.75
N LYS A 45 11.25 -1.30 -4.31
CA LYS A 45 11.77 -1.84 -3.05
C LYS A 45 10.91 -1.44 -1.83
N GLN A 46 10.33 -0.25 -1.88
CA GLN A 46 9.53 0.35 -0.82
C GLN A 46 8.02 0.12 -0.99
N ALA A 47 7.57 -0.55 -2.07
CA ALA A 47 6.13 -0.71 -2.37
C ALA A 47 5.34 -1.32 -1.21
N SER A 48 5.80 -2.46 -0.68
CA SER A 48 5.13 -3.15 0.43
C SER A 48 5.11 -2.31 1.71
N ARG A 49 6.17 -1.54 1.97
CA ARG A 49 6.25 -0.64 3.12
C ARG A 49 5.28 0.53 2.98
N SER A 50 5.23 1.16 1.81
CA SER A 50 4.29 2.24 1.49
C SER A 50 2.83 1.78 1.63
N TRP A 51 2.53 0.57 1.17
CA TRP A 51 1.22 -0.05 1.38
C TRP A 51 0.91 -0.27 2.87
N TYR A 52 1.81 -0.94 3.60
CA TYR A 52 1.63 -1.21 5.04
C TYR A 52 1.39 0.07 5.84
N ILE A 53 2.15 1.15 5.59
CA ILE A 53 1.95 2.44 6.27
C ILE A 53 0.56 3.02 5.98
N ARG A 54 0.09 2.92 4.74
CA ARG A 54 -1.26 3.37 4.37
C ARG A 54 -2.32 2.54 5.09
N PHE A 55 -2.17 1.22 5.08
CA PHE A 55 -3.08 0.28 5.70
C PHE A 55 -3.19 0.51 7.22
N ASP A 56 -2.05 0.56 7.92
CA ASP A 56 -1.98 0.80 9.37
C ASP A 56 -2.74 2.07 9.77
N LYS A 57 -2.52 3.17 9.02
CA LYS A 57 -3.24 4.44 9.25
C LYS A 57 -4.75 4.29 9.09
N VAL A 58 -5.20 3.62 8.04
CA VAL A 58 -6.64 3.45 7.75
C VAL A 58 -7.31 2.55 8.79
N VAL A 59 -6.71 1.40 9.08
CA VAL A 59 -7.27 0.41 10.02
C VAL A 59 -7.33 0.96 11.44
N LYS A 60 -6.31 1.70 11.88
CA LYS A 60 -6.35 2.43 13.15
C LYS A 60 -7.45 3.50 13.18
N ALA A 61 -7.63 4.26 12.10
CA ALA A 61 -8.71 5.24 12.01
C ALA A 61 -10.11 4.59 12.07
N LEU A 62 -10.24 3.33 11.67
CA LEU A 62 -11.47 2.53 11.82
C LEU A 62 -11.65 1.97 13.25
N GLY A 63 -10.75 2.29 14.18
CA GLY A 63 -10.84 1.91 15.60
C GLY A 63 -10.23 0.56 15.92
N PHE A 64 -9.44 -0.02 15.03
CA PHE A 64 -8.64 -1.20 15.35
C PHE A 64 -7.36 -0.82 16.08
N VAL A 65 -6.94 -1.68 17.01
CA VAL A 65 -5.69 -1.56 17.75
C VAL A 65 -4.72 -2.62 17.24
N LYS A 66 -3.53 -2.19 16.86
CA LYS A 66 -2.45 -3.08 16.40
C LYS A 66 -1.90 -3.88 17.58
N ASN A 67 -1.62 -5.17 17.38
CA ASN A 67 -0.89 -5.98 18.33
C ASN A 67 0.60 -5.59 18.32
N GLU A 68 1.21 -5.45 19.51
CA GLU A 68 2.62 -5.06 19.66
C GLU A 68 3.57 -6.22 19.40
N GLU A 69 3.19 -7.45 19.77
CA GLU A 69 4.01 -8.65 19.57
C GLU A 69 3.91 -9.18 18.14
N GLU A 70 2.75 -8.99 17.51
CA GLU A 70 2.51 -9.40 16.13
C GLU A 70 1.95 -8.22 15.29
N PRO A 71 2.82 -7.36 14.72
CA PRO A 71 2.40 -6.13 14.04
C PRO A 71 1.51 -6.32 12.80
N CYS A 72 1.37 -7.54 12.28
CA CYS A 72 0.43 -7.83 11.21
C CYS A 72 -1.01 -8.07 11.69
N VAL A 73 -1.23 -8.23 13.00
CA VAL A 73 -2.53 -8.49 13.61
C VAL A 73 -3.10 -7.23 14.25
N TYR A 74 -4.37 -6.97 13.96
CA TYR A 74 -5.16 -5.89 14.52
C TYR A 74 -6.41 -6.46 15.18
N LYS A 75 -6.84 -5.85 16.29
CA LYS A 75 -8.05 -6.24 17.01
C LYS A 75 -8.97 -5.05 17.23
N LYS A 76 -10.27 -5.29 17.17
CA LYS A 76 -11.31 -4.33 17.54
C LYS A 76 -12.37 -5.02 18.37
N ILE A 77 -12.79 -4.38 19.46
CA ILE A 77 -13.91 -4.83 20.30
C ILE A 77 -15.06 -3.85 20.09
N SER A 78 -16.24 -4.35 19.72
CA SER A 78 -17.45 -3.53 19.57
C SER A 78 -18.67 -4.30 20.04
N LEU A 79 -19.45 -3.73 20.95
CA LEU A 79 -20.75 -4.27 21.39
C LEU A 79 -20.73 -5.77 21.78
N SER A 80 -19.60 -6.25 22.32
CA SER A 80 -19.32 -7.66 22.71
C SER A 80 -18.77 -8.57 21.61
N GLU A 81 -18.51 -8.06 20.41
CA GLU A 81 -17.83 -8.79 19.33
C GLU A 81 -16.34 -8.45 19.30
N LEU A 82 -15.51 -9.47 19.11
CA LEU A 82 -14.07 -9.36 18.90
C LEU A 82 -13.77 -9.68 17.44
N VAL A 83 -13.24 -8.70 16.72
CA VAL A 83 -12.81 -8.86 15.32
C VAL A 83 -11.29 -8.81 15.26
N PHE A 84 -10.70 -9.83 14.66
CA PHE A 84 -9.29 -9.84 14.26
C PHE A 84 -9.18 -9.55 12.78
N LEU A 85 -8.18 -8.74 12.42
CA LEU A 85 -7.82 -8.41 11.06
C LEU A 85 -6.33 -8.62 10.91
N ILE A 86 -5.93 -9.42 9.92
CA ILE A 86 -4.55 -9.85 9.73
C ILE A 86 -4.14 -9.41 8.34
N LEU A 87 -2.99 -8.74 8.22
CA LEU A 87 -2.47 -8.34 6.91
C LEU A 87 -1.29 -9.23 6.52
N TYR A 88 -1.38 -9.89 5.37
CA TYR A 88 -0.26 -10.61 4.78
C TYR A 88 0.00 -10.08 3.36
N VAL A 89 0.97 -9.16 3.23
CA VAL A 89 1.31 -8.50 1.96
C VAL A 89 0.07 -7.79 1.37
N ASP A 90 -0.62 -8.43 0.43
CA ASP A 90 -1.83 -7.98 -0.28
C ASP A 90 -3.11 -8.71 0.12
N ASP A 91 -3.00 -9.77 0.94
CA ASP A 91 -4.13 -10.52 1.51
C ASP A 91 -4.56 -9.98 2.88
N MET A 92 -5.86 -10.05 3.15
CA MET A 92 -6.49 -9.72 4.45
C MET A 92 -7.59 -10.68 4.90
#